data_AF-A0A3Q0JG64-F1
#
_entry.id   AF-A0A3Q0JG64-F1
#
_cell.length_a   1.000
_cell.length_b   1.000
_cell.length_c   1.000
_cell.angle_alpha   90.00
_cell.angle_beta   90.00
_cell.angle_gamma   90.00
#
_symmetry.space_group_name_H-M   'P 1'
#
loop_
_entity.id
_entity.type
_entity.pdbx_description
1 polymer ?
#
loop_
_entity_poly.entity_id
_entity_poly.type
_entity_poly.pdbx_seq_one_letter_code
_entity_poly.pdbx_strand_id
1 'polypeptide(L)'
;MAKVKASPAPSIVWFRNNKPLLSSPKKREIFDGENIILELKEADSETDAGDYKVVATNELGSATHGARVTVDVEKVTFTKRLNARVTIDERDTLV
;
A
#
# COMPACT_ATOMS: atom_id res chain seq x y z
N MET A 1 8.49 -10.89 2.97
CA MET A 1 8.32 -12.31 3.33
C MET A 1 8.80 -12.52 4.75
N ALA A 2 8.19 -13.45 5.48
CA ALA A 2 8.60 -13.85 6.82
C ALA A 2 8.57 -15.39 6.94
N LYS A 3 9.33 -15.95 7.86
CA LYS A 3 9.28 -17.37 8.21
C LYS A 3 8.77 -17.54 9.63
N VAL A 4 7.92 -18.54 9.85
CA VAL A 4 7.36 -18.92 11.15
C VAL A 4 7.65 -20.39 11.40
N LYS A 5 7.97 -20.73 12.65
CA LYS A 5 8.08 -22.11 13.11
C LYS A 5 7.09 -22.29 14.25
N ALA A 6 6.01 -23.03 14.00
CA ALA A 6 4.97 -23.28 14.98
C ALA A 6 4.37 -24.66 14.76
N SER A 7 4.17 -25.39 15.87
CA SER A 7 3.46 -26.67 15.93
C SER A 7 2.54 -26.61 17.14
N PRO A 8 1.20 -26.67 16.99
CA PRO A 8 0.43 -26.83 15.75
C PRO A 8 0.54 -25.66 14.76
N ALA A 9 0.09 -25.87 13.51
CA ALA A 9 0.12 -24.87 12.45
C ALA A 9 -0.62 -23.58 12.89
N PRO A 10 0.00 -22.40 12.77
CA PRO A 10 -0.58 -21.15 13.21
C PRO A 10 -1.59 -20.60 12.21
N SER A 11 -2.54 -19.82 12.72
CA SER A 11 -3.37 -18.91 11.94
C SER A 11 -2.61 -17.61 11.65
N ILE A 12 -2.67 -17.12 10.43
CA ILE A 12 -1.96 -15.92 9.98
C ILE A 12 -2.96 -14.78 9.77
N VAL A 13 -2.68 -13.61 10.36
CA VAL A 13 -3.46 -12.40 10.16
C VAL A 13 -2.54 -11.23 9.80
N TRP A 14 -2.85 -10.55 8.70
CA TRP A 14 -2.15 -9.35 8.29
C TRP A 14 -2.86 -8.07 8.73
N PHE A 15 -2.06 -7.07 9.05
CA PHE A 15 -2.49 -5.73 9.42
C PHE A 15 -1.70 -4.72 8.61
N ARG A 16 -2.35 -3.62 8.25
CA ARG A 16 -1.73 -2.43 7.66
C ARG A 16 -2.15 -1.20 8.46
N ASN A 17 -1.19 -0.41 8.92
CA ASN A 17 -1.42 0.77 9.75
C ASN A 17 -2.32 0.45 10.97
N ASN A 18 -2.04 -0.67 11.63
CA ASN A 18 -2.83 -1.23 12.75
C ASN A 18 -4.29 -1.59 12.44
N LYS A 19 -4.71 -1.63 11.17
CA LYS A 19 -6.03 -2.12 10.75
C LYS A 19 -5.88 -3.49 10.07
N PRO A 20 -6.85 -4.41 10.22
CA PRO A 20 -6.83 -5.68 9.49
C PRO A 20 -6.70 -5.44 7.99
N LEU A 21 -5.81 -6.18 7.35
CA LEU A 21 -5.64 -6.10 5.90
C LEU A 21 -6.84 -6.80 5.25
N LEU A 22 -7.66 -6.04 4.53
CA LEU A 22 -8.78 -6.61 3.78
C LEU A 22 -8.27 -7.30 2.51
N SER A 23 -8.81 -8.48 2.23
CA SER A 23 -8.56 -9.21 0.99
C SER A 23 -9.02 -8.38 -0.22
N SER A 24 -8.22 -8.37 -1.27
CA SER A 24 -8.45 -7.61 -2.49
C SER A 24 -7.85 -8.37 -3.67
N PRO A 25 -8.36 -8.25 -4.90
CA PRO A 25 -7.76 -8.90 -6.08
C PRO A 25 -6.28 -8.53 -6.30
N LYS A 26 -5.85 -7.37 -5.79
CA LYS A 26 -4.47 -6.89 -5.86
C LYS A 26 -3.56 -7.52 -4.81
N LYS A 27 -4.11 -8.18 -3.79
CA LYS A 27 -3.40 -8.70 -2.63
C LYS A 27 -3.50 -10.22 -2.61
N ARG A 28 -2.37 -10.90 -2.50
CA ARG A 28 -2.34 -12.35 -2.37
C ARG A 28 -1.55 -12.73 -1.13
N GLU A 29 -2.24 -13.42 -0.23
CA GLU A 29 -1.67 -13.97 0.99
C GLU A 29 -1.37 -15.45 0.74
N ILE A 30 -0.12 -15.86 0.98
CA ILE A 30 0.31 -17.25 0.81
C ILE A 30 0.92 -17.70 2.14
N PHE A 31 0.47 -18.86 2.60
CA PHE A 31 1.00 -19.53 3.77
C PHE A 31 1.11 -21.03 3.51
N ASP A 32 2.32 -21.59 3.65
CA ASP A 32 2.60 -23.02 3.42
C ASP A 32 2.89 -23.80 4.71
N GLY A 33 2.70 -23.17 5.87
CA GLY A 33 3.04 -23.74 7.19
C GLY A 33 4.35 -23.18 7.79
N GLU A 34 5.31 -22.78 6.95
CA GLU A 34 6.59 -22.20 7.39
C GLU A 34 6.82 -20.79 6.82
N ASN A 35 6.50 -20.57 5.56
CA ASN A 35 6.70 -19.33 4.83
C ASN A 35 5.40 -18.53 4.79
N ILE A 36 5.50 -17.26 5.20
CA ILE A 36 4.42 -16.28 5.16
C ILE A 36 4.77 -15.21 4.13
N ILE A 37 3.96 -15.11 3.07
CA ILE A 37 4.18 -14.21 1.95
C ILE A 37 2.93 -13.37 1.73
N LEU A 38 3.13 -12.06 1.57
CA LEU A 38 2.12 -11.12 1.13
C LEU A 38 2.62 -10.48 -0.17
N GLU A 39 1.89 -10.68 -1.25
CA GLU A 39 2.17 -10.09 -2.55
C GLU A 39 1.15 -9.00 -2.86
N LEU A 40 1.65 -7.82 -3.23
CA LEU A 40 0.86 -6.70 -3.73
C LEU A 40 1.16 -6.51 -5.22
N LYS A 41 0.12 -6.56 -6.04
CA LYS A 41 0.16 -6.21 -7.47
C LYS A 41 -0.32 -4.78 -7.66
N GLU A 42 0.33 -4.05 -8.57
CA GLU A 42 -0.04 -2.67 -8.92
C GLU A 42 -0.14 -1.79 -7.67
N ALA A 43 0.93 -1.81 -6.87
CA ALA A 43 0.99 -1.11 -5.60
C ALA A 43 0.83 0.40 -5.80
N ASP A 44 -0.11 0.98 -5.05
CA ASP A 44 -0.43 2.39 -5.11
C ASP A 44 0.14 3.12 -3.88
N SER A 45 0.77 4.29 -4.06
CA SER A 45 1.45 4.98 -2.95
C SER A 45 0.52 5.54 -1.89
N GLU A 46 -0.71 5.88 -2.24
CA GLU A 46 -1.67 6.44 -1.30
C GLU A 46 -2.37 5.33 -0.51
N THR A 47 -2.68 4.23 -1.20
CA THR A 47 -3.53 3.19 -0.66
C THR A 47 -2.76 1.97 -0.18
N ASP A 48 -1.55 1.69 -0.65
CA ASP A 48 -0.78 0.48 -0.30
C ASP A 48 0.49 0.74 0.50
N ALA A 49 0.99 1.98 0.57
CA ALA A 49 2.09 2.33 1.48
C ALA A 49 1.63 2.28 2.95
N GLY A 50 2.54 1.90 3.84
CA GLY A 50 2.27 1.88 5.28
C GLY A 50 3.06 0.84 6.06
N ASP A 51 2.74 0.74 7.34
CA ASP A 51 3.34 -0.23 8.25
C ASP A 51 2.55 -1.55 8.19
N TYR A 52 3.17 -2.59 7.63
CA TYR A 52 2.60 -3.93 7.53
C TYR A 52 3.06 -4.77 8.70
N LYS A 53 2.12 -5.52 9.28
CA LYS A 53 2.37 -6.40 10.42
C LYS A 53 1.64 -7.71 10.22
N VAL A 54 2.33 -8.81 10.45
CA VAL A 54 1.77 -10.16 10.46
C VAL A 54 1.75 -10.67 11.89
N VAL A 55 0.65 -11.29 12.26
CA VAL A 55 0.46 -11.99 13.54
C VAL A 55 0.18 -13.45 13.24
N ALA A 56 1.03 -14.33 13.74
CA ALA A 56 0.87 -15.77 13.68
C ALA A 56 0.44 -16.28 15.06
N THR A 57 -0.72 -16.92 15.15
CA THR A 57 -1.29 -17.39 16.42
C THR A 57 -1.59 -18.89 16.36
N ASN A 58 -1.09 -19.65 17.33
CA ASN A 58 -1.44 -21.05 17.56
C ASN A 58 -1.96 -21.26 18.99
N GLU A 59 -2.32 -22.50 19.34
CA GLU A 59 -2.82 -22.86 20.68
C GLU A 59 -1.81 -22.59 21.82
N LEU A 60 -0.52 -22.45 21.49
CA LEU A 60 0.55 -22.23 22.46
C LEU A 60 0.93 -20.76 22.62
N GLY A 61 0.47 -19.88 21.73
CA GLY A 61 0.75 -18.45 21.81
C GLY A 61 0.70 -17.73 20.46
N SER A 62 1.28 -16.53 20.43
CA SER A 62 1.34 -15.69 19.23
C SER A 62 2.72 -15.09 19.00
N ALA A 63 3.08 -14.93 17.73
CA ALA A 63 4.27 -14.27 17.26
C ALA A 63 3.89 -13.14 16.30
N THR A 64 4.60 -12.03 16.37
CA THR A 64 4.32 -10.85 15.54
C THR A 64 5.59 -10.39 14.83
N HIS A 65 5.47 -10.04 13.56
CA HIS A 65 6.55 -9.45 12.78
C HIS A 65 6.01 -8.32 11.91
N GLY A 66 6.80 -7.29 11.64
CA GLY A 66 6.32 -6.17 10.83
C GLY A 66 7.44 -5.44 10.10
N ALA A 67 7.07 -4.78 9.01
CA ALA A 67 7.96 -4.01 8.16
C ALA A 67 7.20 -2.81 7.57
N ARG A 68 7.92 -1.70 7.38
CA ARG A 68 7.39 -0.53 6.68
C ARG A 68 7.55 -0.70 5.17
N VAL A 69 6.47 -0.50 4.44
CA VAL A 69 6.45 -0.53 2.97
C VAL A 69 6.23 0.88 2.45
N THR A 70 7.14 1.35 1.61
CA THR A 70 7.06 2.63 0.90
C THR A 70 6.97 2.36 -0.59
N VAL A 71 6.04 3.04 -1.27
CA VAL A 71 5.91 3.00 -2.74
C VAL A 71 6.41 4.34 -3.27
N ASP A 72 7.47 4.31 -4.07
CA ASP A 72 7.98 5.50 -4.74
C ASP A 72 7.21 5.68 -6.05
N VAL A 73 6.63 6.87 -6.24
CA VAL A 73 5.93 7.25 -7.47
C VAL A 73 6.66 8.46 -8.02
N GLU A 74 7.07 8.40 -9.28
CA GLU A 74 7.61 9.56 -9.98
C GLU A 74 6.55 10.67 -9.97
N LYS A 75 6.76 11.67 -9.11
CA LYS A 75 5.87 12.83 -9.05
C LYS A 75 5.94 13.54 -10.40
N VAL A 76 4.82 13.54 -11.13
CA VAL A 76 4.62 14.46 -12.25
C VAL A 76 4.59 15.89 -11.72
N THR A 77 5.75 16.54 -11.70
CA THR A 77 5.83 17.99 -11.49
C THR A 77 5.28 18.69 -12.72
N PHE A 78 4.32 19.60 -12.54
CA PHE A 78 3.83 20.47 -13.60
C PHE A 78 4.98 21.37 -14.07
N THR A 79 5.67 20.99 -15.16
CA THR A 79 6.85 21.72 -15.68
C THR A 79 6.48 23.03 -16.38
N LYS A 80 5.20 23.25 -16.67
CA LYS A 80 4.70 24.45 -17.34
C LYS A 80 3.93 25.28 -16.35
N ARG A 81 4.18 26.59 -16.24
CA ARG A 81 3.31 27.45 -15.41
C ARG A 81 1.95 27.60 -16.11
N LEU A 82 0.85 27.49 -15.36
CA LEU A 82 -0.47 27.87 -15.87
C LEU A 82 -0.45 29.40 -16.06
N ASN A 83 -0.47 29.87 -17.31
CA ASN A 83 -0.58 31.30 -17.59
C ASN A 83 -1.96 31.77 -17.11
N ALA A 84 -1.98 32.40 -15.94
CA ALA A 84 -3.17 33.03 -15.41
C ALA A 84 -3.50 34.28 -16.23
N ARG A 85 -4.77 34.34 -16.65
CA ARG A 85 -5.48 35.49 -17.22
C ARG A 85 -5.17 35.83 -18.69
N VAL A 86 -5.94 35.25 -19.59
CA VAL A 86 -6.24 35.89 -20.89
C VAL A 86 -7.23 37.02 -20.58
N THR A 87 -6.76 38.27 -20.58
CA THR A 87 -7.67 39.43 -20.64
C THR A 87 -7.95 39.65 -22.11
N ILE A 88 -9.14 39.25 -22.56
CA ILE A 88 -9.61 39.59 -23.91
C ILE A 88 -10.05 41.05 -23.83
N ASP A 89 -9.25 41.96 -24.38
CA ASP A 89 -9.68 43.35 -24.59
C ASP A 89 -10.48 43.38 -25.90
N GLU A 90 -11.81 43.29 -25.80
CA GLU A 90 -12.72 43.47 -26.92
C GLU A 90 -12.83 44.96 -27.29
N ARG A 91 -11.76 45.61 -27.76
CA ARG A 91 -11.81 46.96 -28.32
C ARG A 91 -10.79 47.19 -29.43
N ASP A 92 -11.08 46.63 -30.60
CA ASP A 92 -10.72 47.22 -31.89
C ASP A 92 -11.73 46.67 -32.92
N THR A 93 -12.55 47.44 -33.64
CA THR A 93 -12.47 48.84 -34.04
C THR A 93 -13.88 49.42 -34.19
N LEU A 94 -14.04 50.68 -33.78
CA LEU A 94 -15.22 51.52 -34.06
C LEU A 94 -15.11 52.13 -35.46
N VAL A 95 -16.29 52.38 -36.03
CA VAL A 95 -16.65 53.16 -37.25
C VAL A 95 -16.67 52.37 -38.57
#